data_AF-A0A8K0SQR7-F1
#
_entry.id   AF-A0A8K0SQR7-F1
#
_cell.length_a   1.000
_cell.length_b   1.000
_cell.length_c   1.000
_cell.angle_alpha   90.00
_cell.angle_beta   90.00
_cell.angle_gamma   90.00
#
_symmetry.space_group_name_H-M   'P 1'
#
loop_
_entity.id
_entity.type
_entity.pdbx_description
1 polymer ?
#
loop_
_entity_poly.entity_id
_entity_poly.type
_entity_poly.pdbx_seq_one_letter_code
_entity_poly.pdbx_strand_id
1 'polypeptide(L)'
;MVWHAFMLNPRFMRSLCHKEILYRLPMPWEKIHEAIRNRDWTFTLKDADARCFRDETGLHADLLDEFSTWADTVGTPLTPFVGFSVPRKPIVGHEKALVQKYRDHFAWADKDLAAKLKDAVVRQSEFVDKMNNHLWIRSPALGGTLSRAIHRYGDFLHLLRLCPGRTIVPTLDIDLVWHTHQCSSPKQYAEAMEDMVGRFVNHDDTIAKDSLREGFDFSQSLWHVHLGTEYRVCGCWDCEALLSAVDDLQAKEEAGVATNMEDVTNLSLEVQKVVTYYRAVEVSVRAQRRLPVMRDEASVARF
;
A
#
# COMPACT_ATOMS: atom_id res chain seq x y z
N MET A 1 -7.99 7.56 -1.10
CA MET A 1 -7.94 6.43 -2.07
C MET A 1 -7.90 6.86 -3.53
N VAL A 2 -8.82 7.72 -4.01
CA VAL A 2 -8.87 8.11 -5.44
C VAL A 2 -7.56 8.74 -5.94
N TRP A 3 -7.01 9.73 -5.21
CA TRP A 3 -5.76 10.38 -5.61
C TRP A 3 -4.58 9.40 -5.68
N HIS A 4 -4.42 8.56 -4.65
CA HIS A 4 -3.41 7.49 -4.63
C HIS A 4 -3.55 6.57 -5.86
N ALA A 5 -4.74 6.02 -6.11
CA ALA A 5 -4.97 5.14 -7.26
C ALA A 5 -4.69 5.83 -8.61
N PHE A 6 -4.93 7.14 -8.69
CA PHE A 6 -4.60 7.92 -9.89
C PHE A 6 -3.09 8.10 -10.08
N MET A 7 -2.32 8.31 -9.00
CA MET A 7 -0.85 8.39 -9.04
C MET A 7 -0.22 7.07 -9.50
N LEU A 8 -0.83 5.94 -9.18
CA LEU A 8 -0.40 4.60 -9.62
C LEU A 8 -0.77 4.30 -11.08
N ASN A 9 -1.25 5.29 -11.83
CA ASN A 9 -1.48 5.23 -13.27
C ASN A 9 -0.72 6.37 -13.97
N PRO A 10 0.63 6.35 -13.98
CA PRO A 10 1.45 7.53 -14.22
C PRO A 10 1.33 8.05 -15.67
N ARG A 11 1.13 7.18 -16.66
CA ARG A 11 0.84 7.61 -18.04
C ARG A 11 -0.51 8.32 -18.15
N PHE A 12 -1.54 7.78 -17.49
CA PHE A 12 -2.89 8.36 -17.49
C PHE A 12 -2.91 9.70 -16.75
N MET A 13 -2.20 9.80 -15.63
CA MET A 13 -2.07 11.05 -14.89
C MET A 13 -1.30 12.11 -15.67
N ARG A 14 -0.24 11.71 -16.39
CA ARG A 14 0.49 12.63 -17.29
C ARG A 14 -0.39 13.15 -18.42
N SER A 15 -1.17 12.29 -19.08
CA SER A 15 -2.01 12.74 -20.21
C SER A 15 -3.06 13.76 -19.78
N LEU A 16 -3.66 13.59 -18.59
CA LEU A 16 -4.71 14.47 -18.08
C LEU A 16 -4.18 15.73 -17.37
N CYS A 17 -3.16 15.58 -16.53
CA CYS A 17 -2.81 16.59 -15.54
C CYS A 17 -1.45 17.25 -15.75
N HIS A 18 -0.69 16.96 -16.82
CA HIS A 18 0.69 17.48 -16.97
C HIS A 18 0.85 19.01 -16.83
N LYS A 19 -0.20 19.80 -17.06
CA LYS A 19 -0.21 21.25 -16.87
C LYS A 19 -0.67 21.69 -15.48
N GLU A 20 -1.40 20.82 -14.79
CA GLU A 20 -2.04 21.08 -13.50
C GLU A 20 -1.05 21.00 -12.34
N ILE A 21 -1.42 21.63 -11.22
CA ILE A 21 -0.64 21.54 -9.98
C ILE A 21 -0.50 20.09 -9.49
N LEU A 22 -1.54 19.27 -9.70
CA LEU A 22 -1.60 17.88 -9.25
C LEU A 22 -0.46 17.02 -9.82
N TYR A 23 0.07 17.36 -11.00
CA TYR A 23 1.20 16.64 -11.61
C TYR A 23 2.54 16.86 -10.90
N ARG A 24 2.62 17.90 -10.06
CA ARG A 24 3.81 18.26 -9.27
C ARG A 24 3.64 17.96 -7.79
N LEU A 25 2.46 17.54 -7.35
CA LEU A 25 2.18 17.31 -5.93
C LEU A 25 2.64 15.91 -5.51
N PRO A 26 3.52 15.80 -4.48
CA PRO A 26 3.83 14.54 -3.84
C PRO A 26 2.65 14.04 -3.01
N MET A 27 2.59 12.73 -2.77
CA MET A 27 1.68 12.19 -1.76
C MET A 27 2.12 12.66 -0.36
N PRO A 28 1.23 13.22 0.48
CA PRO A 28 1.58 13.78 1.78
C PRO A 28 1.67 12.68 2.85
N TRP A 29 2.67 11.81 2.72
CA TRP A 29 2.80 10.60 3.53
C TRP A 29 2.79 10.86 5.03
N GLU A 30 3.50 11.89 5.50
CA GLU A 30 3.54 12.25 6.92
C GLU A 30 2.15 12.58 7.47
N LYS A 31 1.39 13.41 6.75
CA LYS A 31 0.02 13.79 7.16
C LYS A 31 -0.94 12.60 7.15
N ILE A 32 -0.80 11.71 6.17
CA ILE A 32 -1.60 10.48 6.10
C ILE A 32 -1.25 9.55 7.26
N HIS A 33 0.03 9.38 7.55
CA HIS A 33 0.49 8.55 8.67
C HIS A 33 -0.01 9.08 10.01
N GLU A 34 0.10 10.38 10.26
CA GLU A 34 -0.44 11.03 11.46
C GLU A 34 -1.96 10.85 11.62
N ALA A 35 -2.69 10.75 10.50
CA ALA A 35 -4.14 10.58 10.49
C ALA A 35 -4.59 9.12 10.62
N ILE A 36 -3.67 8.14 10.57
CA ILE A 36 -3.98 6.72 10.69
C ILE A 36 -3.49 6.21 12.04
N ARG A 37 -4.42 5.74 12.87
CA ARG A 37 -4.04 5.13 14.14
C ARG A 37 -3.30 3.83 13.90
N ASN A 38 -2.03 3.77 14.29
CA ASN A 38 -1.21 2.58 14.09
C ASN A 38 -1.73 1.33 14.82
N ARG A 39 -2.69 1.40 15.77
CA ARG A 39 -3.17 0.21 16.47
C ARG A 39 -4.20 -0.59 15.67
N ASP A 40 -5.17 0.08 15.07
CA ASP A 40 -6.33 -0.52 14.41
C ASP A 40 -6.50 -0.04 12.96
N TRP A 41 -5.54 0.77 12.48
CA TRP A 41 -5.53 1.43 11.17
C TRP A 41 -6.77 2.27 10.88
N THR A 42 -7.45 2.73 11.93
CA THR A 42 -8.55 3.68 11.77
C THR A 42 -8.01 5.01 11.26
N PHE A 43 -8.57 5.48 10.14
CA PHE A 43 -8.33 6.83 9.65
C PHE A 43 -9.21 7.80 10.46
N THR A 44 -8.61 8.88 10.96
CA THR A 44 -9.32 9.95 11.67
C THR A 44 -8.88 11.29 11.11
N LEU A 45 -9.79 11.98 10.44
CA LEU A 45 -9.57 13.37 10.05
C LEU A 45 -9.74 14.27 11.28
N LYS A 46 -8.80 15.18 11.54
CA LYS A 46 -8.91 16.11 12.67
C LYS A 46 -10.09 17.06 12.42
N ASP A 47 -10.92 17.29 13.45
CA ASP A 47 -12.10 18.16 13.30
C ASP A 47 -11.76 19.57 12.81
N ALA A 48 -10.58 20.08 13.17
CA ALA A 48 -10.10 21.38 12.70
C ALA A 48 -9.88 21.38 11.19
N ASP A 49 -9.27 20.33 10.65
CA ASP A 49 -9.01 20.19 9.21
C ASP A 49 -10.33 19.99 8.45
N ALA A 50 -11.24 19.19 9.00
CA ALA A 50 -12.59 19.00 8.44
C ALA A 50 -13.40 20.31 8.42
N ARG A 51 -13.31 21.14 9.47
CA ARG A 51 -13.93 22.47 9.52
C ARG A 51 -13.30 23.42 8.51
N CYS A 52 -11.98 23.49 8.45
CA CYS A 52 -11.26 24.32 7.50
C CYS A 52 -11.70 24.01 6.05
N PHE A 53 -11.69 22.73 5.68
CA PHE A 53 -12.15 22.30 4.35
C PHE A 53 -13.60 22.70 4.08
N ARG A 54 -14.48 22.54 5.08
CA ARG A 54 -15.89 22.94 4.98
C ARG A 54 -16.05 24.45 4.85
N ASP A 55 -15.27 25.25 5.56
CA ASP A 55 -15.37 26.71 5.51
C ASP A 55 -14.88 27.24 4.14
N GLU A 56 -13.85 26.61 3.56
CA GLU A 56 -13.32 26.98 2.25
C GLU A 56 -14.21 26.50 1.08
N THR A 57 -14.71 25.26 1.14
CA THR A 57 -15.40 24.63 0.00
C THR A 57 -16.91 24.59 0.16
N GLY A 58 -17.41 24.70 1.39
CA GLY A 58 -18.79 24.43 1.78
C GLY A 58 -19.22 22.97 1.55
N LEU A 59 -18.31 22.01 1.56
CA LEU A 59 -18.57 20.57 1.41
C LEU A 59 -18.13 19.81 2.67
N HIS A 60 -18.68 18.61 2.93
CA HIS A 60 -18.12 17.77 3.99
C HIS A 60 -16.78 17.17 3.53
N ALA A 61 -15.83 17.06 4.46
CA ALA A 61 -14.55 16.43 4.18
C ALA A 61 -14.64 14.89 4.12
N ASP A 62 -15.64 14.29 4.77
CA ASP A 62 -15.96 12.86 4.65
C ASP A 62 -17.14 12.65 3.68
N LEU A 63 -16.81 12.47 2.41
CA LEU A 63 -17.79 12.24 1.36
C LEU A 63 -18.50 10.90 1.50
N LEU A 64 -17.85 9.89 2.08
CA LEU A 64 -18.45 8.55 2.21
C LEU A 64 -19.54 8.59 3.29
N ASP A 65 -19.24 9.19 4.45
CA ASP A 65 -20.24 9.42 5.49
C ASP A 65 -21.39 10.28 4.95
N GLU A 66 -21.08 11.41 4.30
CA GLU A 66 -22.09 12.30 3.74
C GLU A 66 -23.00 11.58 2.74
N PHE A 67 -22.45 10.87 1.75
CA PHE A 67 -23.28 10.16 0.76
C PHE A 67 -24.02 8.96 1.36
N SER A 68 -23.51 8.35 2.44
CA SER A 68 -24.21 7.28 3.15
C SER A 68 -25.49 7.79 3.81
N THR A 69 -25.44 8.99 4.41
CA THR A 69 -26.65 9.62 4.99
C THR A 69 -27.74 9.89 3.94
N TRP A 70 -27.35 10.12 2.68
CA TRP A 70 -28.29 10.33 1.57
C TRP A 70 -28.93 9.04 1.08
N ALA A 71 -28.23 7.91 1.16
CA ALA A 71 -28.78 6.61 0.79
C ALA A 71 -30.02 6.27 1.64
N ASP A 72 -29.98 6.63 2.93
CA ASP A 72 -31.10 6.53 3.87
C ASP A 72 -32.26 7.49 3.54
N THR A 73 -32.01 8.56 2.77
CA THR A 73 -33.01 9.57 2.39
C THR A 73 -33.57 9.39 0.98
N VAL A 74 -32.79 8.88 0.02
CA VAL A 74 -33.16 8.80 -1.40
C VAL A 74 -33.73 7.43 -1.79
N GLY A 75 -33.53 6.39 -0.99
CA GLY A 75 -34.17 5.09 -1.20
C GLY A 75 -33.85 4.50 -2.57
N THR A 76 -32.58 4.24 -2.85
CA THR A 76 -32.17 3.44 -4.00
C THR A 76 -32.68 2.01 -3.77
N PRO A 77 -33.47 1.41 -4.69
CA PRO A 77 -33.94 0.04 -4.53
C PRO A 77 -32.77 -0.90 -4.79
N LEU A 78 -32.02 -1.26 -3.75
CA LEU A 78 -31.37 -2.55 -3.74
C LEU A 78 -32.51 -3.57 -3.72
N THR A 79 -32.57 -4.44 -4.74
CA THR A 79 -33.59 -5.49 -4.90
C THR A 79 -33.97 -6.11 -3.56
N PRO A 80 -35.24 -6.00 -3.11
CA PRO A 80 -35.64 -6.46 -1.80
C PRO A 80 -35.85 -7.97 -1.84
N PHE A 81 -34.96 -8.74 -1.21
CA PHE A 81 -35.37 -10.03 -0.68
C PHE A 81 -36.10 -9.76 0.65
N VAL A 82 -37.44 -9.76 0.56
CA VAL A 82 -38.41 -9.90 1.66
C VAL A 82 -38.56 -8.73 2.65
N GLY A 83 -39.60 -7.92 2.43
CA GLY A 83 -40.70 -7.85 3.41
C GLY A 83 -40.73 -6.78 4.50
N PHE A 84 -39.79 -5.83 4.58
CA PHE A 84 -39.90 -4.71 5.54
C PHE A 84 -39.62 -3.35 4.88
N SER A 85 -40.68 -2.52 4.75
CA SER A 85 -40.55 -1.12 4.35
C SER A 85 -40.09 -0.27 5.55
N VAL A 86 -38.85 0.20 5.52
CA VAL A 86 -38.35 1.21 6.46
C VAL A 86 -39.00 2.57 6.13
N PRO A 87 -39.51 3.34 7.12
CA PRO A 87 -40.09 4.65 6.86
C PRO A 87 -39.05 5.63 6.30
N ARG A 88 -39.32 6.23 5.14
CA ARG A 88 -38.45 7.25 4.54
C ARG A 88 -38.53 8.54 5.35
N LYS A 89 -37.39 9.08 5.80
CA LYS A 89 -37.34 10.44 6.34
C LYS A 89 -37.42 11.46 5.18
N PRO A 90 -38.23 12.52 5.26
CA PRO A 90 -38.23 13.58 4.26
C PRO A 90 -36.90 14.34 4.27
N ILE A 91 -36.32 14.58 3.09
CA ILE A 91 -35.12 15.43 2.93
C ILE A 91 -35.45 16.85 3.38
N VAL A 92 -34.76 17.36 4.40
CA VAL A 92 -34.98 18.71 4.96
C VAL A 92 -34.30 19.77 4.06
N GLY A 93 -34.73 21.04 4.12
CA GLY A 93 -34.29 22.10 3.19
C GLY A 93 -32.77 22.27 3.03
N HIS A 94 -31.99 22.05 4.10
CA HIS A 94 -30.52 22.12 4.07
C HIS A 94 -29.90 20.98 3.24
N GLU A 95 -30.39 19.75 3.37
CA GLU A 95 -29.94 18.59 2.59
C GLU A 95 -30.26 18.75 1.10
N LYS A 96 -31.41 19.36 0.75
CA LYS A 96 -31.75 19.66 -0.64
C LYS A 96 -30.77 20.64 -1.30
N ALA A 97 -30.32 21.66 -0.56
CA ALA A 97 -29.35 22.64 -1.06
C ALA A 97 -27.96 22.00 -1.28
N LEU A 98 -27.52 21.14 -0.35
CA LEU A 98 -26.27 20.38 -0.49
C LEU A 98 -26.31 19.41 -1.68
N VAL A 99 -27.38 18.61 -1.81
CA VAL A 99 -27.56 17.71 -2.95
C VAL A 99 -27.54 18.47 -4.27
N GLN A 100 -28.16 19.65 -4.34
CA GLN A 100 -28.11 20.48 -5.54
C GLN A 100 -26.69 20.99 -5.82
N LYS A 101 -25.96 21.44 -4.79
CA LYS A 101 -24.56 21.86 -4.93
C LYS A 101 -23.67 20.75 -5.49
N TYR A 102 -23.83 19.51 -5.02
CA TYR A 102 -23.11 18.37 -5.59
C TYR A 102 -23.54 18.06 -7.02
N ARG A 103 -24.84 18.14 -7.36
CA ARG A 103 -25.28 18.02 -8.76
C ARG A 103 -24.63 19.05 -9.66
N ASP A 104 -24.52 20.30 -9.21
CA ASP A 104 -23.90 21.38 -9.97
C ASP A 104 -22.40 21.14 -10.16
N HIS A 105 -21.70 20.65 -9.12
CA HIS A 105 -20.31 20.22 -9.23
C HIS A 105 -20.12 19.03 -10.17
N PHE A 106 -21.03 18.06 -10.18
CA PHE A 106 -20.95 16.89 -11.05
C PHE A 106 -21.58 17.09 -12.43
N ALA A 107 -22.22 18.23 -12.71
CA ALA A 107 -22.90 18.50 -13.98
C ALA A 107 -21.94 18.45 -15.18
N TRP A 108 -20.67 18.79 -14.94
CA TRP A 108 -19.58 18.79 -15.92
C TRP A 108 -18.59 17.65 -15.68
N ALA A 109 -18.93 16.67 -14.83
CA ALA A 109 -18.06 15.53 -14.58
C ALA A 109 -17.92 14.66 -15.84
N ASP A 110 -16.67 14.43 -16.25
CA ASP A 110 -16.35 13.47 -17.30
C ASP A 110 -16.65 12.04 -16.79
N LYS A 111 -17.68 11.42 -17.36
CA LYS A 111 -18.15 10.09 -16.98
C LYS A 111 -17.13 8.99 -17.31
N ASP A 112 -16.37 9.15 -18.39
CA ASP A 112 -15.33 8.19 -18.78
C ASP A 112 -14.14 8.28 -17.81
N LEU A 113 -13.73 9.51 -17.46
CA LEU A 113 -12.72 9.73 -16.43
C LEU A 113 -13.16 9.15 -15.08
N ALA A 114 -14.40 9.41 -14.66
CA ALA A 114 -14.93 8.88 -13.41
C ALA A 114 -14.94 7.34 -13.39
N ALA A 115 -15.34 6.71 -14.51
CA ALA A 115 -15.31 5.25 -14.65
C ALA A 115 -13.88 4.70 -14.53
N LYS A 116 -12.91 5.30 -15.23
CA LYS A 116 -11.49 4.90 -15.18
C LYS A 116 -10.89 5.04 -13.78
N LEU A 117 -11.20 6.12 -13.07
CA LEU A 117 -10.74 6.34 -11.70
C LEU A 117 -11.35 5.32 -10.73
N LYS A 118 -12.65 5.02 -10.88
CA LYS A 118 -13.34 3.98 -10.10
C LYS A 118 -12.69 2.62 -10.35
N ASP A 119 -12.43 2.26 -11.60
CA ASP A 119 -11.78 0.98 -11.94
C ASP A 119 -10.34 0.92 -11.41
N ALA A 120 -9.60 2.02 -11.43
CA ALA A 120 -8.27 2.10 -10.81
C ALA A 120 -8.34 1.85 -9.29
N VAL A 121 -9.29 2.46 -8.59
CA VAL A 121 -9.48 2.21 -7.14
C VAL A 121 -9.78 0.74 -6.85
N VAL A 122 -10.62 0.09 -7.67
CA VAL A 122 -10.94 -1.34 -7.52
C VAL A 122 -9.71 -2.22 -7.75
N ARG A 123 -8.86 -1.94 -8.75
CA ARG A 123 -7.63 -2.72 -8.94
C ARG A 123 -6.66 -2.57 -7.77
N GLN A 124 -6.59 -1.37 -7.19
CA GLN A 124 -5.73 -1.12 -6.04
C GLN A 124 -6.22 -1.82 -4.76
N SER A 125 -7.51 -2.17 -4.63
CA SER A 125 -7.97 -2.95 -3.47
C SER A 125 -7.36 -4.35 -3.45
N GLU A 126 -7.20 -5.01 -4.60
CA GLU A 126 -6.54 -6.33 -4.66
C GLU A 126 -5.09 -6.27 -4.17
N PHE A 127 -4.37 -5.18 -4.48
CA PHE A 127 -3.00 -4.99 -3.98
C PHE A 127 -2.98 -4.77 -2.47
N VAL A 128 -3.88 -3.92 -1.97
CA VAL A 128 -4.02 -3.67 -0.52
C VAL A 128 -4.32 -4.97 0.24
N ASP A 129 -5.19 -5.83 -0.29
CA ASP A 129 -5.49 -7.13 0.32
C ASP A 129 -4.25 -8.03 0.38
N LYS A 130 -3.44 -8.09 -0.69
CA LYS A 130 -2.16 -8.82 -0.67
C LYS A 130 -1.22 -8.29 0.40
N MET A 131 -1.07 -6.97 0.48
CA MET A 131 -0.21 -6.32 1.48
C MET A 131 -0.68 -6.60 2.91
N ASN A 132 -1.99 -6.52 3.14
CA ASN A 132 -2.59 -6.82 4.44
C ASN A 132 -2.45 -8.30 4.84
N ASN A 133 -2.55 -9.21 3.87
CA ASN A 133 -2.35 -10.64 4.09
C ASN A 133 -0.90 -10.98 4.47
N HIS A 134 0.08 -10.29 3.88
CA HIS A 134 1.49 -10.42 4.27
C HIS A 134 1.82 -9.72 5.59
N LEU A 135 1.11 -8.63 5.90
CA LEU A 135 1.21 -7.89 7.15
C LEU A 135 2.64 -7.44 7.50
N TRP A 136 3.48 -7.13 6.50
CA TRP A 136 4.88 -6.74 6.73
C TRP A 136 5.03 -5.58 7.70
N ILE A 137 4.09 -4.62 7.69
CA ILE A 137 4.09 -3.45 8.59
C ILE A 137 4.08 -3.82 10.08
N ARG A 138 3.71 -5.05 10.44
CA ARG A 138 3.73 -5.57 11.82
C ARG A 138 4.83 -6.60 12.08
N SER A 139 5.59 -6.94 11.04
CA SER A 139 6.68 -7.90 11.14
C SER A 139 7.80 -7.33 12.02
N PRO A 140 8.42 -8.14 12.91
CA PRO A 140 9.63 -7.74 13.61
C PRO A 140 10.80 -7.46 12.65
N ALA A 141 10.72 -7.96 11.42
CA ALA A 141 11.74 -7.85 10.39
C ALA A 141 11.50 -6.70 9.40
N LEU A 142 10.52 -5.82 9.64
CA LEU A 142 10.06 -4.80 8.68
C LEU A 142 11.21 -4.00 8.06
N GLY A 143 12.18 -3.55 8.87
CA GLY A 143 13.33 -2.78 8.38
C GLY A 143 14.17 -3.54 7.34
N GLY A 144 14.50 -4.81 7.61
CA GLY A 144 15.23 -5.66 6.67
C GLY A 144 14.41 -6.00 5.43
N THR A 145 13.11 -6.28 5.58
CA THR A 145 12.18 -6.50 4.47
C THR A 145 12.15 -5.32 3.51
N LEU A 146 11.98 -4.10 4.02
CA LEU A 146 11.95 -2.91 3.17
C LEU A 146 13.31 -2.62 2.53
N SER A 147 14.41 -2.83 3.26
CA SER A 147 15.77 -2.63 2.73
C SER A 147 16.05 -3.55 1.55
N ARG A 148 15.74 -4.85 1.68
CA ARG A 148 15.87 -5.83 0.59
C ARG A 148 14.92 -5.52 -0.58
N ALA A 149 13.68 -5.12 -0.31
CA ALA A 149 12.74 -4.71 -1.35
C ALA A 149 13.24 -3.51 -2.16
N ILE A 150 13.85 -2.51 -1.50
CA ILE A 150 14.44 -1.34 -2.16
C ILE A 150 15.63 -1.75 -3.03
N HIS A 151 16.51 -2.62 -2.53
CA HIS A 151 17.63 -3.14 -3.31
C HIS A 151 17.11 -3.85 -4.57
N ARG A 152 16.17 -4.77 -4.41
CA ARG A 152 15.57 -5.53 -5.51
C ARG A 152 14.80 -4.63 -6.50
N TYR A 153 14.24 -3.51 -6.03
CA TYR A 153 13.68 -2.51 -6.93
C TYR A 153 14.75 -1.83 -7.79
N GLY A 154 15.92 -1.51 -7.22
CA GLY A 154 17.07 -1.00 -7.97
C GLY A 154 17.51 -1.96 -9.08
N ASP A 155 17.65 -3.24 -8.75
CA ASP A 155 17.93 -4.32 -9.71
C ASP A 155 16.86 -4.43 -10.80
N PHE A 156 15.59 -4.32 -10.41
CA PHE A 156 14.47 -4.32 -11.34
C PHE A 156 14.54 -3.15 -12.35
N LEU A 157 14.89 -1.95 -11.89
CA LEU A 157 15.12 -0.80 -12.78
C LEU A 157 16.31 -1.03 -13.71
N HIS A 158 17.37 -1.67 -13.22
CA HIS A 158 18.50 -2.06 -14.05
C HIS A 158 18.09 -3.02 -15.16
N LEU A 159 17.28 -4.04 -14.88
CA LEU A 159 16.75 -4.95 -15.91
C LEU A 159 15.86 -4.22 -16.92
N LEU A 160 14.99 -3.31 -16.46
CA LEU A 160 14.20 -2.48 -17.36
C LEU A 160 15.09 -1.66 -18.30
N ARG A 161 16.22 -1.13 -17.82
CA ARG A 161 17.18 -0.40 -18.65
C ARG A 161 17.80 -1.30 -19.73
N LEU A 162 18.24 -2.51 -19.36
CA LEU A 162 18.89 -3.44 -20.26
C LEU A 162 17.94 -4.07 -21.30
N CYS A 163 16.66 -4.21 -20.96
CA CYS A 163 15.66 -4.90 -21.77
C CYS A 163 14.53 -3.98 -22.25
N PRO A 164 14.79 -3.01 -23.13
CA PRO A 164 13.76 -2.12 -23.64
C PRO A 164 12.69 -2.90 -24.43
N GLY A 165 11.43 -2.50 -24.29
CA GLY A 165 10.30 -3.12 -24.99
C GLY A 165 9.85 -4.48 -24.45
N ARG A 166 10.50 -5.02 -23.40
CA ARG A 166 10.04 -6.22 -22.70
C ARG A 166 9.21 -5.85 -21.48
N THR A 167 8.11 -6.56 -21.27
CA THR A 167 7.32 -6.47 -20.03
C THR A 167 8.01 -7.32 -18.97
N ILE A 168 8.42 -6.68 -17.87
CA ILE A 168 8.94 -7.35 -16.67
C ILE A 168 7.89 -7.20 -15.58
N VAL A 169 7.44 -8.32 -15.02
CA VAL A 169 6.38 -8.38 -14.01
C VAL A 169 7.00 -8.33 -12.61
N PRO A 170 6.78 -7.27 -11.82
CA PRO A 170 7.39 -7.13 -10.50
C PRO A 170 6.89 -8.20 -9.50
N THR A 171 7.75 -8.62 -8.58
CA THR A 171 7.32 -9.33 -7.37
C THR A 171 6.64 -8.37 -6.39
N LEU A 172 5.92 -8.89 -5.39
CA LEU A 172 5.10 -8.07 -4.49
C LEU A 172 5.91 -6.99 -3.74
N ASP A 173 7.11 -7.33 -3.30
CA ASP A 173 8.07 -6.43 -2.63
C ASP A 173 8.56 -5.31 -3.56
N ILE A 174 8.93 -5.67 -4.81
CA ILE A 174 9.34 -4.72 -5.84
C ILE A 174 8.16 -3.79 -6.19
N ASP A 175 6.96 -4.34 -6.33
CA ASP A 175 5.75 -3.58 -6.68
C ASP A 175 5.38 -2.58 -5.58
N LEU A 176 5.53 -2.95 -4.29
CA LEU A 176 5.35 -2.03 -3.17
C LEU A 176 6.29 -0.81 -3.25
N VAL A 177 7.58 -1.05 -3.48
CA VAL A 177 8.57 0.03 -3.60
C VAL A 177 8.27 0.87 -4.85
N TRP A 178 7.86 0.23 -5.95
CA TRP A 178 7.52 0.94 -7.17
C TRP A 178 6.27 1.82 -6.99
N HIS A 179 5.21 1.35 -6.34
CA HIS A 179 4.04 2.17 -5.98
C HIS A 179 4.43 3.36 -5.11
N THR A 180 5.35 3.15 -4.17
CA THR A 180 5.89 4.22 -3.32
C THR A 180 6.65 5.26 -4.14
N HIS A 181 7.49 4.83 -5.08
CA HIS A 181 8.23 5.74 -5.97
C HIS A 181 7.28 6.53 -6.89
N GLN A 182 6.21 5.92 -7.41
CA GLN A 182 5.18 6.62 -8.20
C GLN A 182 4.48 7.74 -7.41
N CYS A 183 4.39 7.59 -6.09
CA CYS A 183 3.80 8.60 -5.20
C CYS A 183 4.73 9.79 -4.86
N SER A 184 5.98 9.82 -5.35
CA SER A 184 6.90 10.96 -5.15
C SER A 184 6.36 12.25 -5.79
N SER A 185 5.89 12.16 -7.02
CA SER A 185 4.97 13.04 -7.75
C SER A 185 5.06 12.60 -9.20
N PRO A 186 4.02 12.77 -10.03
CA PRO A 186 4.07 12.31 -11.42
C PRO A 186 5.22 12.91 -12.23
N LYS A 187 5.59 14.17 -11.93
CA LYS A 187 6.75 14.84 -12.51
C LYS A 187 8.06 14.18 -12.06
N GLN A 188 8.30 14.09 -10.75
CA GLN A 188 9.56 13.54 -10.22
C GLN A 188 9.74 12.08 -10.61
N TYR A 189 8.67 11.28 -10.57
CA TYR A 189 8.70 9.90 -11.04
C TYR A 189 9.10 9.79 -12.51
N ALA A 190 8.56 10.67 -13.38
CA ALA A 190 8.90 10.66 -14.79
C ALA A 190 10.37 11.07 -15.04
N GLU A 191 10.86 12.10 -14.35
CA GLU A 191 12.26 12.55 -14.40
C GLU A 191 13.20 11.44 -13.90
N ALA A 192 12.91 10.84 -12.75
CA ALA A 192 13.71 9.78 -12.17
C ALA A 192 13.74 8.51 -13.04
N MET A 193 12.63 8.15 -13.70
CA MET A 193 12.60 7.03 -14.65
C MET A 193 13.45 7.31 -15.89
N GLU A 194 13.43 8.54 -16.40
CA GLU A 194 14.29 8.95 -17.50
C GLU A 194 15.78 8.83 -17.10
N ASP A 195 16.15 9.28 -15.90
CA ASP A 195 17.53 9.22 -15.41
C ASP A 195 18.02 7.79 -15.15
N MET A 196 17.21 6.97 -14.46
CA MET A 196 17.60 5.62 -14.05
C MET A 196 17.51 4.61 -15.20
N VAL A 197 16.41 4.66 -15.97
CA VAL A 197 16.07 3.65 -16.98
C VAL A 197 16.33 4.14 -18.41
N GLY A 198 16.51 5.45 -18.62
CA GLY A 198 16.68 6.05 -19.95
C GLY A 198 15.37 6.23 -20.72
N ARG A 199 14.22 6.05 -20.05
CA ARG A 199 12.88 6.26 -20.61
C ARG A 199 11.83 6.30 -19.50
N PHE A 200 10.71 6.93 -19.79
CA PHE A 200 9.50 6.78 -18.97
C PHE A 200 9.00 5.33 -18.91
N VAL A 201 8.82 4.80 -17.69
CA VAL A 201 8.24 3.48 -17.44
C VAL A 201 6.81 3.64 -16.91
N ASN A 202 5.84 3.07 -17.62
CA ASN A 202 4.46 3.03 -17.14
C ASN A 202 4.23 1.80 -16.25
N HIS A 203 3.53 1.99 -15.14
CA HIS A 203 2.90 0.90 -14.40
C HIS A 203 1.54 0.63 -15.05
N ASP A 204 1.41 -0.50 -15.74
CA ASP A 204 0.16 -0.89 -16.40
C ASP A 204 -0.48 -2.05 -15.66
N ASP A 205 -1.41 -1.72 -14.76
CA ASP A 205 -2.14 -2.67 -13.94
C ASP A 205 -3.36 -3.28 -14.65
N THR A 206 -3.54 -3.03 -15.96
CA THR A 206 -4.67 -3.55 -16.76
C THR A 206 -4.36 -4.86 -17.48
N ILE A 207 -3.12 -5.36 -17.39
CA ILE A 207 -2.68 -6.59 -18.05
C ILE A 207 -3.46 -7.80 -17.52
N ALA A 208 -4.03 -8.60 -18.42
CA ALA A 208 -4.82 -9.78 -18.08
C ALA A 208 -3.99 -10.85 -17.32
N LYS A 209 -4.63 -11.54 -16.36
CA LYS A 209 -3.98 -12.51 -15.47
C LYS A 209 -3.23 -13.64 -16.19
N ASP A 210 -3.75 -14.12 -17.31
CA ASP A 210 -3.11 -15.20 -18.07
C ASP A 210 -1.80 -14.73 -18.72
N SER A 211 -1.76 -13.50 -19.23
CA SER A 211 -0.54 -12.88 -19.77
C SER A 211 0.50 -12.56 -18.68
N LEU A 212 0.07 -12.40 -17.42
CA LEU A 212 0.98 -12.17 -16.29
C LEU A 212 1.80 -13.41 -15.94
N ARG A 213 1.28 -14.62 -16.13
CA ARG A 213 2.02 -15.85 -15.80
C ARG A 213 3.22 -16.05 -16.72
N GLU A 214 3.01 -15.98 -18.03
CA GLU A 214 4.10 -16.06 -19.02
C GLU A 214 5.09 -14.90 -18.84
N GLY A 215 4.57 -13.69 -18.58
CA GLY A 215 5.40 -12.52 -18.26
C GLY A 215 6.25 -12.72 -17.01
N PHE A 216 5.72 -13.39 -15.98
CA PHE A 216 6.45 -13.68 -14.75
C PHE A 216 7.57 -14.70 -14.98
N ASP A 217 7.30 -15.81 -15.68
CA ASP A 217 8.31 -16.84 -15.96
C ASP A 217 9.47 -16.26 -16.80
N PHE A 218 9.14 -15.38 -17.75
CA PHE A 218 10.13 -14.61 -18.49
C PHE A 218 10.95 -13.67 -17.58
N SER A 219 10.28 -12.94 -16.68
CA SER A 219 10.93 -12.03 -15.73
C SER A 219 11.89 -12.76 -14.80
N GLN A 220 11.50 -13.94 -14.31
CA GLN A 220 12.34 -14.79 -13.48
C GLN A 220 13.58 -15.28 -14.23
N SER A 221 13.40 -15.73 -15.47
CA SER A 221 14.52 -16.16 -16.32
C SER A 221 15.51 -15.02 -16.56
N LEU A 222 15.00 -13.83 -16.86
CA LEU A 222 15.82 -12.64 -17.10
C LEU A 222 16.60 -12.24 -15.83
N TRP A 223 15.92 -12.23 -14.68
CA TRP A 223 16.54 -11.93 -13.39
C TRP A 223 17.68 -12.89 -13.09
N HIS A 224 17.47 -14.19 -13.26
CA HIS A 224 18.49 -15.20 -12.99
C HIS A 224 19.72 -15.03 -13.90
N VAL A 225 19.51 -14.80 -15.20
CA VAL A 225 20.60 -14.62 -16.17
C VAL A 225 21.46 -13.38 -15.86
N HIS A 226 20.83 -12.27 -15.44
CA HIS A 226 21.54 -11.00 -15.25
C HIS A 226 22.08 -10.78 -13.84
N LEU A 227 21.43 -11.35 -12.82
CA LEU A 227 21.72 -11.05 -11.42
C LEU A 227 22.17 -12.28 -10.61
N GLY A 228 22.01 -13.48 -11.15
CA GLY A 228 22.46 -14.73 -10.51
C GLY A 228 21.74 -15.07 -9.20
N THR A 229 20.62 -14.41 -8.90
CA THR A 229 19.83 -14.63 -7.68
C THR A 229 18.42 -15.10 -8.02
N GLU A 230 17.67 -15.57 -7.01
CA GLU A 230 16.29 -15.98 -7.19
C GLU A 230 15.34 -14.79 -7.32
N TYR A 231 14.50 -14.81 -8.35
CA TYR A 231 13.51 -13.76 -8.51
C TYR A 231 12.35 -13.91 -7.53
N ARG A 232 11.81 -15.12 -7.40
CA ARG A 232 10.71 -15.40 -6.47
C ARG A 232 11.27 -15.77 -5.11
N VAL A 233 11.04 -14.90 -4.12
CA VAL A 233 11.42 -15.13 -2.72
C VAL A 233 10.17 -15.24 -1.83
N CYS A 234 10.28 -15.96 -0.72
CA CYS A 234 9.21 -16.06 0.26
C CYS A 234 9.21 -14.82 1.17
N GLY A 235 8.18 -13.99 1.06
CA GLY A 235 8.00 -12.81 1.93
C GLY A 235 7.15 -13.10 3.18
N CYS A 236 7.23 -14.29 3.79
CA CYS A 236 6.56 -14.53 5.08
C CYS A 236 7.41 -14.00 6.25
N TRP A 237 6.81 -13.80 7.42
CA TRP A 237 7.53 -13.25 8.57
C TRP A 237 8.71 -14.12 9.02
N ASP A 238 8.60 -15.45 8.95
CA ASP A 238 9.68 -16.35 9.36
C ASP A 238 10.89 -16.21 8.41
N CYS A 239 10.65 -16.24 7.09
CA CYS A 239 11.70 -16.09 6.10
C CYS A 239 12.36 -14.70 6.17
N GLU A 240 11.55 -13.64 6.25
CA GLU A 240 12.06 -12.27 6.32
C GLU A 240 12.84 -12.00 7.61
N ALA A 241 12.38 -12.54 8.74
CA ALA A 241 13.09 -12.41 10.02
C ALA A 241 14.38 -13.24 10.05
N LEU A 242 14.38 -14.43 9.45
CA LEU A 242 15.59 -15.23 9.32
C LEU A 242 16.62 -14.53 8.44
N LEU A 243 16.21 -13.98 7.30
CA LEU A 243 17.08 -13.20 6.42
C LEU A 243 17.67 -11.99 7.14
N SER A 244 16.84 -11.21 7.85
CA SER A 244 17.35 -10.08 8.62
C SER A 244 18.35 -10.50 9.70
N ALA A 245 18.12 -11.64 10.36
CA ALA A 245 19.05 -12.16 11.36
C ALA A 245 20.38 -12.61 10.73
N VAL A 246 20.34 -13.17 9.51
CA VAL A 246 21.54 -13.51 8.73
C VAL A 246 22.28 -12.25 8.30
N ASP A 247 21.57 -11.24 7.79
CA ASP A 247 22.15 -9.94 7.40
C ASP A 247 22.88 -9.29 8.60
N ASP A 248 22.28 -9.35 9.80
CA ASP A 248 22.87 -8.84 11.04
C ASP A 248 24.13 -9.61 11.46
N LEU A 249 24.17 -10.93 11.26
CA LEU A 249 25.37 -11.74 11.53
C LEU A 249 26.50 -11.40 10.55
N GLN A 250 26.19 -11.27 9.27
CA GLN A 250 27.16 -10.87 8.24
C GLN A 250 27.76 -9.50 8.54
N ALA A 251 26.92 -8.53 8.91
CA ALA A 251 27.37 -7.19 9.29
C ALA A 251 28.29 -7.21 10.53
N LYS A 252 28.04 -8.10 11.50
CA LYS A 252 28.91 -8.30 12.67
C LYS A 252 30.27 -8.90 12.29
N GLU A 253 30.27 -9.90 11.40
CA GLU A 253 31.51 -10.50 10.91
C GLU A 253 32.37 -9.48 10.14
N GLU A 254 31.75 -8.68 9.28
CA GLU A 254 32.41 -7.59 8.56
C GLU A 254 32.97 -6.52 9.52
N ALA A 255 32.31 -6.30 10.65
CA ALA A 255 32.79 -5.44 11.72
C ALA A 255 33.85 -6.08 12.63
N GLY A 256 34.29 -7.32 12.35
CA GLY A 256 35.31 -8.03 13.10
C GLY A 256 34.83 -8.63 14.43
N VAL A 257 33.52 -8.75 14.63
CA VAL A 257 32.93 -9.43 15.79
C VAL A 257 32.88 -10.93 15.49
N ALA A 258 33.53 -11.74 16.33
CA ALA A 258 33.55 -13.18 16.17
C ALA A 258 32.16 -13.79 16.40
N THR A 259 31.58 -14.39 15.37
CA THR A 259 30.40 -15.25 15.46
C THR A 259 30.80 -16.61 16.00
N ASN A 260 30.12 -17.12 17.04
CA ASN A 260 30.38 -18.48 17.50
C ASN A 260 29.44 -19.47 16.78
N MET A 261 29.81 -20.76 16.72
CA MET A 261 29.01 -21.80 16.05
C MET A 261 27.63 -22.01 16.72
N GLU A 262 27.53 -21.69 18.00
CA GLU A 262 26.28 -21.79 18.78
C GLU A 262 25.28 -20.71 18.37
N ASP A 263 25.73 -19.49 18.05
CA ASP A 263 24.92 -18.37 17.56
C ASP A 263 24.24 -18.74 16.23
N VAL A 264 24.97 -19.37 15.32
CA VAL A 264 24.44 -19.81 14.02
C VAL A 264 23.44 -20.96 14.21
N THR A 265 23.73 -21.89 15.12
CA THR A 265 22.85 -23.04 15.39
C THR A 265 21.54 -22.62 16.06
N ASN A 266 21.58 -21.64 16.96
CA ASN A 266 20.41 -21.15 17.69
C ASN A 266 19.64 -20.03 16.98
N LEU A 267 20.20 -19.44 15.92
CA LEU A 267 19.60 -18.32 15.18
C LEU A 267 18.15 -18.58 14.79
N SER A 268 17.89 -19.75 14.19
CA SER A 268 16.55 -20.11 13.72
C SER A 268 15.53 -20.21 14.86
N LEU A 269 15.96 -20.69 16.03
CA LEU A 269 15.12 -20.84 17.22
C LEU A 269 14.78 -19.46 17.82
N GLU A 270 15.77 -18.57 17.91
CA GLU A 270 15.55 -17.21 18.42
C GLU A 270 14.65 -16.38 17.49
N VAL A 271 14.88 -16.47 16.18
CA VAL A 271 13.98 -15.88 15.17
C VAL A 271 12.56 -16.41 15.34
N GLN A 272 12.41 -17.73 15.50
CA GLN A 272 11.09 -18.35 15.69
C GLN A 272 10.40 -17.83 16.98
N LYS A 273 11.13 -17.69 18.09
CA LYS A 273 10.60 -17.13 19.35
C LYS A 273 10.09 -15.69 19.14
N VAL A 274 10.89 -14.84 18.50
CA VAL A 274 10.53 -13.44 18.22
C VAL A 274 9.31 -13.35 17.30
N VAL A 275 9.32 -14.06 16.17
CA VAL A 275 8.18 -14.04 15.22
C VAL A 275 6.90 -14.57 15.87
N THR A 276 6.99 -15.62 16.70
CA THR A 276 5.85 -16.16 17.45
C THR A 276 5.29 -15.14 18.44
N TYR A 277 6.16 -14.40 19.13
CA TYR A 277 5.73 -13.33 20.02
C TYR A 277 4.96 -12.23 19.27
N TYR A 278 5.49 -11.72 18.15
CA TYR A 278 4.82 -10.68 17.36
C TYR A 278 3.50 -11.16 16.75
N ARG A 279 3.39 -12.43 16.36
CA ARG A 279 2.10 -13.03 15.96
C ARG A 279 1.08 -13.01 17.10
N ALA A 280 1.51 -13.36 18.31
CA ALA A 280 0.65 -13.32 19.49
C ALA A 280 0.22 -11.88 19.84
N VAL A 281 1.13 -10.89 19.66
CA VAL A 281 0.80 -9.46 19.78
C VAL A 281 -0.31 -9.08 18.81
N GLU A 282 -0.20 -9.43 17.52
CA GLU A 282 -1.23 -9.12 16.53
C GLU A 282 -2.58 -9.77 16.82
N VAL A 283 -2.57 -11.03 17.29
CA VAL A 283 -3.79 -11.70 17.74
C VAL A 283 -4.44 -10.94 18.91
N SER A 284 -3.66 -10.53 19.90
CA SER A 284 -4.15 -9.74 21.04
C SER A 284 -4.68 -8.36 20.62
N VAL A 285 -3.99 -7.68 19.68
CA VAL A 285 -4.43 -6.38 19.14
C VAL A 285 -5.78 -6.51 18.45
N ARG A 286 -5.94 -7.48 17.55
CA ARG A 286 -7.19 -7.74 16.82
C ARG A 286 -8.34 -8.14 17.75
N ALA A 287 -8.02 -8.91 18.79
CA ALA A 287 -9.00 -9.32 19.80
C ALA A 287 -9.27 -8.24 20.87
N GLN A 288 -8.61 -7.08 20.80
CA GLN A 288 -8.66 -6.02 21.82
C GLN A 288 -8.33 -6.51 23.24
N ARG A 289 -7.43 -7.48 23.36
CA ARG A 289 -6.98 -8.08 24.63
C ARG A 289 -5.67 -7.47 25.11
N ARG A 290 -5.28 -7.79 26.35
CA ARG A 290 -3.97 -7.46 26.90
C ARG A 290 -2.87 -8.09 26.03
N LEU A 291 -1.80 -7.33 25.77
CA LEU A 291 -0.66 -7.81 25.00
C LEU A 291 0.08 -8.93 25.76
N PRO A 292 0.63 -9.92 25.05
CA PRO A 292 1.48 -10.92 25.65
C PRO A 292 2.77 -10.28 26.18
N VAL A 293 3.33 -10.89 27.22
CA VAL A 293 4.65 -10.53 27.76
C VAL A 293 5.68 -11.44 27.12
N MET A 294 6.73 -10.85 26.55
CA MET A 294 7.88 -11.61 26.08
C MET A 294 8.61 -12.13 27.32
N ARG A 295 8.71 -13.45 27.46
CA ARG A 295 9.48 -14.05 28.55
C ARG A 295 10.94 -14.06 28.12
N ASP A 296 11.70 -13.03 28.51
CA ASP A 296 13.15 -13.14 28.45
C ASP A 296 13.60 -14.24 29.41
N GLU A 297 14.43 -15.16 28.92
CA GLU A 297 15.04 -16.23 29.74
C GLU A 297 15.89 -15.66 30.90
N ALA A 298 16.14 -14.34 30.94
CA ALA A 298 16.75 -13.65 32.07
C ALA A 298 15.84 -13.50 33.31
N SER A 299 14.56 -13.91 33.26
CA SER A 299 13.61 -13.71 34.37
C SER A 299 13.12 -14.99 35.07
N VAL A 300 13.65 -16.17 34.74
CA VAL A 300 13.30 -17.44 35.43
C VAL A 300 14.14 -17.70 36.69
N ALA A 301 14.95 -16.73 37.11
CA ALA A 301 15.67 -16.77 38.39
C ALA A 301 15.34 -15.53 39.23
N ARG A 302 14.17 -15.52 39.89
CA ARG A 302 13.94 -15.03 41.27
C ARG A 302 12.45 -15.02 41.61
N PHE A 303 12.10 -16.02 42.43
CA PHE A 303 10.92 -16.18 43.28
C PHE A 303 9.56 -16.44 42.61
#